data_AF-A0A1W9PWV3-F1
#
_entry.id   AF-A0A1W9PWV3-F1
#
_cell.length_a   1.000
_cell.length_b   1.000
_cell.length_c   1.000
_cell.angle_alpha   90.00
_cell.angle_beta   90.00
_cell.angle_gamma   90.00
#
_symmetry.space_group_name_H-M   'P 1'
#
loop_
_entity.id
_entity.type
_entity.pdbx_description
1 polymer ?
#
loop_
_entity_poly.entity_id
_entity_poly.type
_entity_poly.pdbx_seq_one_letter_code
_entity_poly.pdbx_strand_id
1 'polypeptide(L)'
;MKTYHDCIPCFVRQSLEASRLVTGDKSLHERVLRDMLKKISEMDLDQPPPLMGREIHRKIRELTGSDDPYSVVKAEYNAFALGMYDEMKNRVKKSKDPFATAMRLAVAGNIIDFGVASDLDKSYVRRVIEDSLTGPLHGDPDHLEQAARKARHILYLGDNAGEILFDRILIEELPADRVVFAVRGGPVINDATMEDADAVGLSELVEVIDNGTDLPGTFLPECSDKFLRQFEKADLVISKGQGNYETLSGSGAEDKVVFLFKVKCEVVASDTHCEKGTAVALPGNVAGGKE
;
A
#
# COMPACT_ATOMS: atom_id res chain seq x y z
N MET A 1 -11.25 -8.00 5.47
CA MET A 1 -11.12 -8.97 6.57
C MET A 1 -11.55 -8.32 7.88
N LYS A 2 -11.71 -9.11 8.96
CA LYS A 2 -12.04 -8.60 10.30
C LYS A 2 -10.79 -8.45 11.16
N THR A 3 -10.90 -7.78 12.30
CA THR A 3 -9.82 -7.69 13.28
C THR A 3 -9.71 -8.98 14.10
N TYR A 4 -8.51 -9.53 14.19
CA TYR A 4 -8.22 -10.73 14.99
C TYR A 4 -7.56 -10.35 16.33
N HIS A 5 -7.57 -11.27 17.29
CA HIS A 5 -6.97 -11.03 18.62
C HIS A 5 -5.49 -10.64 18.54
N ASP A 6 -4.73 -11.22 17.60
CA ASP A 6 -3.32 -10.90 17.39
C ASP A 6 -3.08 -9.48 16.83
N CYS A 7 -4.11 -8.81 16.32
CA CYS A 7 -4.05 -7.40 15.93
C CYS A 7 -3.95 -6.47 17.15
N ILE A 8 -4.53 -6.84 18.30
CA ILE A 8 -4.52 -6.02 19.53
C ILE A 8 -3.09 -5.65 19.97
N PRO A 9 -2.17 -6.63 20.20
CA PRO A 9 -0.79 -6.29 20.55
C PRO A 9 -0.06 -5.56 19.41
N CYS A 10 -0.46 -5.77 18.15
CA CYS A 10 0.08 -5.02 17.01
C CYS A 10 -0.25 -3.52 17.12
N PHE A 11 -1.50 -3.16 17.40
CA PHE A 11 -1.92 -1.76 17.53
C PHE A 11 -1.20 -1.04 18.65
N VAL A 12 -1.02 -1.68 19.81
CA VAL A 12 -0.28 -1.10 20.94
C VAL A 12 1.18 -0.83 20.56
N ARG A 13 1.83 -1.78 19.88
CA ARG A 13 3.21 -1.63 19.40
C ARG A 13 3.31 -0.49 18.37
N GLN A 14 2.44 -0.49 17.36
CA GLN A 14 2.42 0.53 16.30
C GLN A 14 2.18 1.93 16.86
N SER A 15 1.30 2.08 17.86
CA SER A 15 1.06 3.34 18.54
C SER A 15 2.35 3.95 19.10
N LEU A 16 3.20 3.12 19.72
CA LEU A 16 4.48 3.57 20.28
C LEU A 16 5.53 3.83 19.20
N GLU A 17 5.64 2.92 18.21
CA GLU A 17 6.61 3.05 17.11
C GLU A 17 6.35 4.31 16.28
N ALA A 18 5.10 4.55 15.88
CA ALA A 18 4.70 5.73 15.15
C ALA A 18 4.93 7.01 15.96
N SER A 19 4.62 7.00 17.27
CA SER A 19 4.87 8.16 18.14
C SER A 19 6.36 8.49 18.26
N ARG A 20 7.24 7.47 18.34
CA ARG A 20 8.69 7.63 18.42
C ARG A 20 9.31 8.13 17.12
N LEU A 21 8.73 7.75 15.99
CA LEU A 21 9.19 8.23 14.68
C LEU A 21 8.92 9.73 14.53
N VAL A 22 7.79 10.21 15.03
CA VAL A 22 7.38 11.62 14.87
C VAL A 22 8.00 12.55 15.92
N THR A 23 8.21 12.08 17.15
CA THR A 23 8.73 12.94 18.24
C THR A 23 9.55 12.16 19.27
N GLY A 24 10.49 12.85 19.93
CA GLY A 24 11.21 12.34 21.10
C GLY A 24 10.49 12.59 22.44
N ASP A 25 9.34 13.26 22.45
CA ASP A 25 8.61 13.61 23.67
C ASP A 25 7.91 12.39 24.29
N LYS A 26 8.50 11.87 25.37
CA LYS A 26 7.98 10.74 26.14
C LYS A 26 6.59 10.99 26.73
N SER A 27 6.25 12.23 27.06
CA SER A 27 4.92 12.58 27.59
C SER A 27 3.84 12.46 26.50
N LEU A 28 4.18 12.78 25.26
CA LEU A 28 3.31 12.56 24.11
C LEU A 28 3.16 11.05 23.83
N HIS A 29 4.25 10.29 23.89
CA HIS A 29 4.21 8.83 23.71
C HIS A 29 3.26 8.17 24.71
N GLU A 30 3.33 8.56 25.99
CA GLU A 30 2.44 8.04 27.03
C GLU A 30 0.98 8.42 26.75
N ARG A 31 0.70 9.66 26.33
CA ARG A 31 -0.65 10.11 25.99
C ARG A 31 -1.24 9.32 24.83
N VAL A 32 -0.48 9.12 23.74
CA VAL A 32 -0.93 8.30 22.60
C VAL A 32 -1.24 6.88 23.08
N LEU A 33 -0.34 6.25 23.85
CA LEU A 33 -0.56 4.89 24.34
C LEU A 33 -1.80 4.76 25.21
N ARG A 34 -2.04 5.71 26.13
CA ARG A 34 -3.23 5.68 27.00
C ARG A 34 -4.52 5.84 26.20
N ASP A 35 -4.55 6.78 25.26
CA ASP A 35 -5.71 7.00 24.40
C ASP A 35 -5.99 5.78 23.51
N MET A 36 -4.94 5.17 22.94
CA MET A 36 -5.08 3.98 22.09
C MET A 36 -5.49 2.75 22.89
N LEU A 37 -4.95 2.51 24.09
CA LEU A 37 -5.40 1.41 24.95
C LEU A 37 -6.90 1.51 25.28
N LYS A 38 -7.40 2.73 25.53
CA LYS A 38 -8.83 2.95 25.73
C LYS A 38 -9.63 2.62 24.46
N LYS A 39 -9.25 3.18 23.31
CA LYS A 39 -9.96 2.91 22.03
C LYS A 39 -9.93 1.43 21.65
N ILE A 40 -8.80 0.77 21.81
CA ILE A 40 -8.64 -0.67 21.55
C ILE A 40 -9.56 -1.49 22.47
N SER A 41 -9.77 -1.07 23.72
CA SER A 41 -10.68 -1.77 24.64
C SER A 41 -12.16 -1.67 24.27
N GLU A 42 -12.53 -0.71 23.43
CA GLU A 42 -13.91 -0.38 23.04
C GLU A 42 -14.19 -0.66 21.55
N MET A 43 -13.20 -1.17 20.80
CA MET A 43 -13.31 -1.30 19.34
C MET A 43 -14.23 -2.43 18.91
N ASP A 44 -14.85 -2.27 17.73
CA ASP A 44 -15.57 -3.33 17.05
C ASP A 44 -14.57 -4.23 16.30
N LEU A 45 -14.43 -5.49 16.72
CA LEU A 45 -13.54 -6.46 16.08
C LEU A 45 -14.07 -6.95 14.72
N ASP A 46 -15.35 -6.71 14.40
CA ASP A 46 -15.90 -7.02 13.08
C ASP A 46 -15.45 -6.03 11.99
N GLN A 47 -14.78 -4.94 12.39
CA GLN A 47 -14.20 -3.96 11.48
C GLN A 47 -12.78 -4.35 11.03
N PRO A 48 -12.33 -3.90 9.84
CA PRO A 48 -10.98 -4.15 9.36
C PRO A 48 -9.90 -3.45 10.21
N PRO A 49 -8.74 -4.10 10.46
CA PRO A 49 -7.66 -3.55 11.29
C PRO A 49 -7.18 -2.13 10.92
N PRO A 50 -7.08 -1.75 9.63
CA PRO A 50 -6.68 -0.40 9.23
C PRO A 50 -7.49 0.76 9.84
N LEU A 51 -8.74 0.53 10.26
CA LEU A 51 -9.53 1.57 10.95
C LEU A 51 -8.90 1.99 12.28
N MET A 52 -8.32 1.05 13.04
CA MET A 52 -7.55 1.40 14.24
C MET A 52 -6.24 2.11 13.88
N GLY A 53 -5.59 1.71 12.78
CA GLY A 53 -4.41 2.40 12.24
C GLY A 53 -4.69 3.89 12.03
N ARG A 54 -5.81 4.24 11.37
CA ARG A 54 -6.23 5.63 11.21
C ARG A 54 -6.35 6.37 12.54
N GLU A 55 -6.99 5.77 13.55
CA GLU A 55 -7.18 6.41 14.85
C GLU A 55 -5.86 6.71 15.56
N ILE A 56 -4.86 5.82 15.43
CA ILE A 56 -3.50 6.03 15.93
C ILE A 56 -2.89 7.28 15.27
N HIS A 57 -2.90 7.33 13.93
CA HIS A 57 -2.22 8.42 13.21
C HIS A 57 -2.95 9.76 13.33
N ARG A 58 -4.29 9.77 13.40
CA ARG A 58 -5.06 10.98 13.74
C ARG A 58 -4.67 11.55 15.11
N LYS A 59 -4.54 10.69 16.12
CA LYS A 59 -4.13 11.11 17.47
C LYS A 59 -2.69 11.66 17.49
N ILE A 60 -1.79 11.06 16.73
CA ILE A 60 -0.42 11.55 16.59
C ILE A 60 -0.42 12.95 15.97
N ARG A 61 -1.16 13.17 14.87
CA ARG A 61 -1.32 14.51 14.26
C ARG A 61 -1.88 15.53 15.23
N GLU A 62 -2.97 15.20 15.92
CA GLU A 62 -3.61 16.06 16.93
C GLU A 62 -2.62 16.50 18.01
N LEU A 63 -1.87 15.57 18.60
CA LEU A 63 -0.97 15.87 19.71
C LEU A 63 0.32 16.56 19.28
N THR A 64 0.74 16.39 18.03
CA THR A 64 1.96 17.00 17.48
C THR A 64 1.69 18.35 16.81
N GLY A 65 0.44 18.64 16.45
CA GLY A 65 0.06 19.83 15.69
C GLY A 65 0.60 19.82 14.26
N SER A 66 0.98 18.64 13.73
CA SER A 66 1.48 18.47 12.36
C SER A 66 0.41 17.80 11.49
N ASP A 67 0.04 18.47 10.39
CA ASP A 67 -0.95 17.97 9.44
C ASP A 67 -0.44 16.73 8.67
N ASP A 68 0.86 16.67 8.37
CA ASP A 68 1.52 15.49 7.82
C ASP A 68 2.87 15.25 8.52
N PRO A 69 2.89 14.43 9.59
CA PRO A 69 4.11 14.05 10.29
C PRO A 69 5.11 13.27 9.43
N TYR A 70 4.70 12.76 8.28
CA TYR A 70 5.48 11.89 7.41
C TYR A 70 5.92 12.59 6.11
N SER A 71 5.52 13.85 5.89
CA SER A 71 5.81 14.59 4.65
C SER A 71 7.28 14.60 4.24
N VAL A 72 8.19 14.88 5.17
CA VAL A 72 9.65 14.90 4.91
C VAL A 72 10.13 13.53 4.46
N VAL A 73 9.74 12.49 5.19
CA VAL A 73 10.19 11.13 4.92
C VAL A 73 9.61 10.61 3.60
N LYS A 74 8.35 10.91 3.27
CA LYS A 74 7.74 10.61 1.96
C LYS A 74 8.48 11.28 0.80
N ALA A 75 8.85 12.57 0.94
CA ALA A 75 9.60 13.28 -0.09
C ALA A 75 10.99 12.66 -0.33
N GLU A 76 11.66 12.24 0.74
CA GLU A 76 12.95 11.54 0.64
C GLU A 76 12.80 10.18 -0.06
N TYR A 77 11.70 9.47 0.18
CA TYR A 77 11.42 8.17 -0.45
C TYR A 77 11.17 8.35 -1.95
N ASN A 78 10.32 9.32 -2.32
CA ASN A 78 10.04 9.63 -3.72
C ASN A 78 11.33 10.03 -4.46
N ALA A 79 12.14 10.91 -3.87
CA ALA A 79 13.40 11.35 -4.48
C ALA A 79 14.40 10.20 -4.66
N PHE A 80 14.53 9.34 -3.64
CA PHE A 80 15.41 8.18 -3.73
C PHE A 80 14.94 7.20 -4.81
N ALA A 81 13.65 6.85 -4.79
CA ALA A 81 13.06 5.96 -5.78
C ALA A 81 13.30 6.54 -7.18
N LEU A 82 13.02 7.84 -7.38
CA LEU A 82 13.13 8.50 -8.69
C LEU A 82 14.55 8.39 -9.28
N GLY A 83 15.58 8.43 -8.42
CA GLY A 83 16.97 8.18 -8.82
C GLY A 83 17.26 6.77 -9.35
N MET A 84 16.35 5.81 -9.14
CA MET A 84 16.43 4.44 -9.67
C MET A 84 15.60 4.21 -10.94
N TYR A 85 14.77 5.19 -11.35
CA TYR A 85 13.79 5.02 -12.42
C TYR A 85 14.42 4.50 -13.73
N ASP A 86 15.44 5.18 -14.25
CA ASP A 86 16.08 4.79 -15.51
C ASP A 86 16.74 3.41 -15.44
N GLU A 87 17.34 3.05 -14.30
CA GLU A 87 17.94 1.74 -14.09
C GLU A 87 16.86 0.65 -14.15
N MET A 88 15.78 0.82 -13.38
CA MET A 88 14.70 -0.15 -13.28
C MET A 88 13.92 -0.29 -14.59
N LYS A 89 13.63 0.82 -15.28
CA LYS A 89 13.00 0.83 -16.60
C LYS A 89 13.84 0.10 -17.65
N ASN A 90 15.15 0.31 -17.64
CA ASN A 90 16.06 -0.42 -18.53
C ASN A 90 16.10 -1.93 -18.23
N ARG A 91 15.97 -2.34 -16.97
CA ARG A 91 15.86 -3.75 -16.59
C ARG A 91 14.58 -4.38 -17.12
N VAL A 92 13.44 -3.72 -16.93
CA VAL A 92 12.13 -4.15 -17.48
C VAL A 92 12.22 -4.32 -18.99
N LYS A 93 12.72 -3.31 -19.71
CA LYS A 93 12.84 -3.35 -21.18
C LYS A 93 13.73 -4.50 -21.69
N LYS A 94 14.75 -4.90 -20.92
CA LYS A 94 15.71 -5.95 -21.31
C LYS A 94 15.33 -7.34 -20.81
N SER A 95 14.27 -7.46 -20.00
CA SER A 95 13.86 -8.75 -19.45
C SER A 95 13.16 -9.59 -20.52
N LYS A 96 13.04 -10.90 -20.25
CA LYS A 96 12.29 -11.83 -21.13
C LYS A 96 10.79 -11.56 -21.08
N ASP A 97 10.33 -11.06 -19.95
CA ASP A 97 8.93 -10.77 -19.66
C ASP A 97 8.86 -9.40 -18.94
N PRO A 98 8.68 -8.31 -19.72
CA PRO A 98 8.61 -6.96 -19.17
C PRO A 98 7.50 -6.79 -18.15
N PHE A 99 6.31 -7.34 -18.43
CA PHE A 99 5.15 -7.21 -17.54
C PHE A 99 5.40 -7.88 -16.19
N ALA A 100 5.82 -9.15 -16.18
CA ALA A 100 6.12 -9.86 -14.94
C ALA A 100 7.27 -9.20 -14.16
N THR A 101 8.25 -8.64 -14.86
CA THR A 101 9.36 -7.91 -14.23
C THR A 101 8.88 -6.62 -13.58
N ALA A 102 8.07 -5.83 -14.27
CA ALA A 102 7.51 -4.59 -13.74
C ALA A 102 6.58 -4.86 -12.56
N MET A 103 5.79 -5.93 -12.61
CA MET A 103 4.93 -6.33 -11.50
C MET A 103 5.73 -6.74 -10.28
N ARG A 104 6.82 -7.49 -10.45
CA ARG A 104 7.74 -7.83 -9.36
C ARG A 104 8.38 -6.59 -8.73
N LEU A 105 8.74 -5.60 -9.54
CA LEU A 105 9.24 -4.31 -9.03
C LEU A 105 8.18 -3.57 -8.22
N ALA A 106 6.94 -3.51 -8.71
CA ALA A 106 5.83 -2.90 -7.97
C ALA A 106 5.59 -3.60 -6.62
N VAL A 107 5.68 -4.93 -6.55
CA VAL A 107 5.59 -5.65 -5.27
C VAL A 107 6.82 -5.41 -4.39
N ALA A 108 8.02 -5.32 -4.97
CA ALA A 108 9.25 -5.02 -4.26
C ALA A 108 9.21 -3.65 -3.58
N GLY A 109 8.60 -2.65 -4.23
CA GLY A 109 8.43 -1.29 -3.69
C GLY A 109 7.76 -1.28 -2.32
N ASN A 110 6.76 -2.15 -2.11
CA ASN A 110 6.00 -2.29 -0.86
C ASN A 110 6.85 -2.84 0.31
N ILE A 111 8.03 -3.39 0.02
CA ILE A 111 8.95 -3.95 1.03
C ILE A 111 9.83 -2.85 1.61
N ILE A 112 10.00 -1.74 0.90
CA ILE A 112 10.98 -0.75 1.23
C ILE A 112 10.39 0.25 2.22
N ASP A 113 10.42 -0.10 3.51
CA ASP A 113 10.40 0.91 4.58
C ASP A 113 11.73 1.67 4.50
N PHE A 114 11.76 2.73 3.69
CA PHE A 114 12.95 3.52 3.42
C PHE A 114 13.46 4.21 4.72
N GLY A 115 14.27 3.56 5.54
CA GLY A 115 15.02 4.28 6.56
C GLY A 115 15.90 5.35 5.90
N VAL A 116 15.79 6.62 6.32
CA VAL A 116 16.57 7.70 5.72
C VAL A 116 17.95 7.79 6.38
N ALA A 117 18.96 7.95 5.53
CA ALA A 117 20.26 8.57 5.78
C ALA A 117 21.50 7.67 5.99
N SER A 118 21.53 6.42 5.52
CA SER A 118 22.80 5.71 5.37
C SER A 118 23.01 5.04 4.00
N ASP A 119 24.26 4.97 3.54
CA ASP A 119 24.62 4.19 2.34
C ASP A 119 24.35 2.68 2.53
N LEU A 120 24.30 2.22 3.79
CA LEU A 120 23.87 0.86 4.13
C LEU A 120 22.41 0.65 3.76
N ASP A 121 21.53 1.63 3.99
CA ASP A 121 20.11 1.54 3.65
C ASP A 121 19.91 1.47 2.13
N LYS A 122 20.65 2.26 1.35
CA LYS A 122 20.58 2.20 -0.13
C LYS A 122 20.99 0.83 -0.69
N SER A 123 22.00 0.21 -0.08
CA SER A 123 22.45 -1.14 -0.46
C SER A 123 21.42 -2.21 -0.10
N TYR A 124 20.73 -2.03 1.02
CA TYR A 124 19.63 -2.88 1.46
C TYR A 124 18.45 -2.78 0.50
N VAL A 125 18.03 -1.56 0.12
CA VAL A 125 16.94 -1.36 -0.85
C VAL A 125 17.24 -2.08 -2.16
N ARG A 126 18.45 -1.91 -2.72
CA ARG A 126 18.83 -2.62 -3.94
C ARG A 126 18.75 -4.13 -3.77
N ARG A 127 19.24 -4.68 -2.65
CA ARG A 127 19.15 -6.11 -2.37
C ARG A 127 17.70 -6.60 -2.32
N VAL A 128 16.82 -5.86 -1.64
CA VAL A 128 15.39 -6.18 -1.57
C VAL A 128 14.75 -6.20 -2.96
N ILE A 129 15.12 -5.27 -3.84
CA ILE A 129 14.67 -5.26 -5.23
C ILE A 129 15.19 -6.50 -5.98
N GLU A 130 16.48 -6.85 -5.87
CA GLU A 130 17.04 -8.05 -6.52
C GLU A 130 16.37 -9.34 -6.02
N ASP A 131 16.17 -9.44 -4.71
CA ASP A 131 15.53 -10.60 -4.07
C ASP A 131 14.07 -10.72 -4.53
N SER A 132 13.38 -9.61 -4.79
CA SER A 132 11.99 -9.62 -5.28
C SER A 132 11.89 -9.97 -6.77
N LEU A 133 12.88 -9.56 -7.56
CA LEU A 133 12.97 -9.91 -8.97
C LEU A 133 13.19 -11.42 -9.19
N THR A 134 13.86 -12.08 -8.24
CA THR A 134 14.24 -13.51 -8.36
C THR A 134 13.50 -14.44 -7.41
N GLY A 135 12.90 -13.91 -6.35
CA GLY A 135 12.20 -14.66 -5.31
C GLY A 135 10.85 -15.22 -5.75
N PRO A 136 10.25 -16.10 -4.92
CA PRO A 136 8.93 -16.64 -5.19
C PRO A 136 7.88 -15.51 -5.18
N LEU A 137 7.03 -15.51 -6.19
CA LEU A 137 5.81 -14.73 -6.22
C LEU A 137 4.65 -15.73 -6.16
N HIS A 138 3.86 -15.66 -5.10
CA HIS A 138 2.71 -16.54 -4.92
C HIS A 138 1.46 -15.93 -5.58
N GLY A 139 0.64 -16.76 -6.21
CA GLY A 139 -0.56 -16.34 -6.92
C GLY A 139 -0.44 -16.49 -8.44
N ASP A 140 -1.16 -15.66 -9.19
CA ASP A 140 -1.32 -15.81 -10.64
C ASP A 140 -0.91 -14.53 -11.40
N PRO A 141 0.40 -14.33 -11.67
CA PRO A 141 0.90 -13.21 -12.45
C PRO A 141 0.26 -13.10 -13.85
N ASP A 142 0.05 -14.24 -14.51
CA ASP A 142 -0.45 -14.31 -15.88
C ASP A 142 -1.93 -13.92 -15.93
N HIS A 143 -2.69 -14.24 -14.88
CA HIS A 143 -4.07 -13.78 -14.73
C HIS A 143 -4.16 -12.26 -14.72
N LEU A 144 -3.28 -11.57 -13.97
CA LEU A 144 -3.28 -10.11 -13.95
C LEU A 144 -3.01 -9.54 -15.35
N GLU A 145 -1.99 -10.05 -16.05
CA GLU A 145 -1.66 -9.56 -17.40
C GLU A 145 -2.84 -9.75 -18.36
N GLN A 146 -3.48 -10.91 -18.33
CA GLN A 146 -4.63 -11.20 -19.18
C GLN A 146 -5.85 -10.34 -18.83
N ALA A 147 -6.13 -10.14 -17.53
CA ALA A 147 -7.21 -9.27 -17.07
C ALA A 147 -6.97 -7.82 -17.51
N ALA A 148 -5.73 -7.33 -17.34
CA ALA A 148 -5.34 -5.97 -17.73
C ALA A 148 -5.51 -5.72 -19.23
N ARG A 149 -5.15 -6.69 -20.08
CA ARG A 149 -5.32 -6.57 -21.55
C ARG A 149 -6.79 -6.50 -21.98
N LYS A 150 -7.69 -7.19 -21.25
CA LYS A 150 -9.12 -7.27 -21.55
C LYS A 150 -9.92 -6.10 -20.95
N ALA A 151 -9.46 -5.56 -19.82
CA ALA A 151 -10.14 -4.48 -19.12
C ALA A 151 -10.25 -3.21 -19.99
N ARG A 152 -11.41 -2.57 -19.95
CA ARG A 152 -11.64 -1.26 -20.56
C ARG A 152 -11.42 -0.13 -19.57
N HIS A 153 -11.64 -0.42 -18.28
CA HIS A 153 -11.39 0.49 -17.17
C HIS A 153 -10.59 -0.22 -16.08
N ILE A 154 -9.39 0.30 -15.81
CA ILE A 154 -8.49 -0.20 -14.78
C ILE A 154 -8.41 0.86 -13.69
N LEU A 155 -8.75 0.49 -12.45
CA LEU A 155 -8.49 1.32 -11.28
C LEU A 155 -7.27 0.76 -10.55
N TYR A 156 -6.25 1.58 -10.38
CA TYR A 156 -5.02 1.20 -9.68
C TYR A 156 -4.99 1.90 -8.32
N LEU A 157 -5.03 1.13 -7.24
CA LEU A 157 -4.99 1.66 -5.87
C LEU A 157 -3.55 1.65 -5.37
N GLY A 158 -2.97 2.84 -5.17
CA GLY A 158 -1.64 2.99 -4.58
C GLY A 158 -1.62 2.68 -3.09
N ASP A 159 -0.39 2.51 -2.58
CA ASP A 159 -0.11 2.31 -1.16
C ASP A 159 0.85 3.41 -0.67
N ASN A 160 2.16 3.23 -0.79
CA ASN A 160 3.16 4.11 -0.14
C ASN A 160 3.83 5.12 -1.09
N ALA A 161 4.30 6.24 -0.53
CA ALA A 161 5.33 7.07 -1.15
C ALA A 161 6.63 6.27 -1.34
N GLY A 162 7.39 6.61 -2.37
CA GLY A 162 8.53 5.82 -2.87
C GLY A 162 8.10 4.59 -3.68
N GLU A 163 7.16 3.79 -3.16
CA GLU A 163 6.58 2.65 -3.89
C GLU A 163 5.88 3.08 -5.18
N ILE A 164 5.18 4.22 -5.15
CA ILE A 164 4.43 4.80 -6.27
C ILE A 164 5.25 4.96 -7.56
N LEU A 165 6.58 5.09 -7.49
CA LEU A 165 7.42 5.07 -8.69
C LEU A 165 7.49 3.69 -9.34
N PHE A 166 7.62 2.62 -8.55
CA PHE A 166 7.62 1.26 -9.09
C PHE A 166 6.24 0.90 -9.64
N ASP A 167 5.18 1.47 -9.05
CA ASP A 167 3.83 1.39 -9.61
C ASP A 167 3.74 2.10 -10.96
N ARG A 168 4.33 3.30 -11.11
CA ARG A 168 4.47 3.97 -12.41
C ARG A 168 5.12 3.06 -13.45
N ILE A 169 6.19 2.35 -13.09
CA ILE A 169 6.87 1.40 -14.00
C ILE A 169 5.93 0.27 -14.44
N LEU A 170 5.11 -0.28 -13.54
CA LEU A 170 4.10 -1.27 -13.92
C LEU A 170 3.01 -0.66 -14.82
N ILE A 171 2.57 0.57 -14.53
CA ILE A 171 1.54 1.26 -15.31
C ILE A 171 2.00 1.54 -16.74
N GLU A 172 3.30 1.76 -16.96
CA GLU A 172 3.88 1.89 -18.30
C GLU A 172 3.77 0.61 -19.14
N GLU A 173 3.63 -0.56 -18.49
CA GLU A 173 3.38 -1.85 -19.16
C GLU A 173 1.87 -2.18 -19.26
N LEU A 174 0.99 -1.32 -18.75
CA LEU A 174 -0.46 -1.40 -18.87
C LEU A 174 -0.98 -0.54 -20.04
N PRO A 175 -2.23 -0.74 -20.49
CA PRO A 175 -2.91 0.22 -21.37
C PRO A 175 -3.20 1.52 -20.59
N ALA A 176 -2.20 2.41 -20.49
CA ALA A 176 -2.23 3.59 -19.62
C ALA A 176 -3.45 4.51 -19.87
N ASP A 177 -3.96 4.57 -21.10
CA ASP A 177 -5.17 5.31 -21.47
C ASP A 177 -6.45 4.81 -20.77
N ARG A 178 -6.40 3.61 -20.18
CA ARG A 178 -7.50 2.96 -19.46
C ARG A 178 -7.33 2.98 -17.94
N VAL A 179 -6.20 3.48 -17.46
CA VAL A 179 -5.81 3.45 -16.05
C VAL A 179 -6.22 4.77 -15.39
N VAL A 180 -6.91 4.64 -14.25
CA VAL A 180 -7.05 5.70 -13.25
C VAL A 180 -6.29 5.26 -12.02
N PHE A 181 -5.39 6.10 -11.51
CA PHE A 181 -4.63 5.82 -10.29
C PHE A 181 -5.29 6.52 -9.09
N ALA A 182 -5.44 5.81 -7.97
CA ALA A 182 -6.00 6.33 -6.75
C ALA A 182 -4.97 6.39 -5.62
N VAL A 183 -4.79 7.59 -5.07
CA VAL A 183 -4.01 7.88 -3.86
C VAL A 183 -4.93 8.08 -2.64
N ARG A 184 -4.37 8.29 -1.45
CA ARG A 184 -5.15 8.69 -0.27
C ARG A 184 -5.66 10.12 -0.38
N GLY A 185 -6.82 10.38 0.22
CA GLY A 185 -7.41 11.73 0.32
C GLY A 185 -6.78 12.61 1.38
N GLY A 186 -6.01 12.05 2.30
CA GLY A 186 -5.24 12.81 3.26
C GLY A 186 -4.06 12.03 3.84
N PRO A 187 -3.15 12.71 4.56
CA PRO A 187 -1.97 12.08 5.12
C PRO A 187 -2.30 10.97 6.13
N VAL A 188 -1.69 9.81 5.94
CA VAL A 188 -1.76 8.68 6.88
C VAL A 188 -0.53 7.81 6.68
N ILE A 189 0.28 7.66 7.72
CA ILE A 189 1.58 6.98 7.64
C ILE A 189 2.41 7.58 6.47
N ASN A 190 3.04 6.73 5.69
CA ASN A 190 3.75 7.06 4.47
C ASN A 190 2.91 6.79 3.21
N ASP A 191 1.58 6.65 3.33
CA ASP A 191 0.73 6.41 2.17
C ASP A 191 0.80 7.59 1.18
N ALA A 192 0.79 7.24 -0.11
CA ALA A 192 0.89 8.21 -1.19
C ALA A 192 -0.35 9.11 -1.26
N THR A 193 -0.10 10.39 -1.52
CA THR A 193 -1.06 11.48 -1.75
C THR A 193 -0.87 12.06 -3.15
N MET A 194 -1.67 13.06 -3.54
CA MET A 194 -1.57 13.68 -4.88
C MET A 194 -0.18 14.26 -5.10
N GLU A 195 0.41 14.87 -4.07
CA GLU A 195 1.76 15.42 -4.08
C GLU A 195 2.82 14.35 -4.40
N ASP A 196 2.63 13.12 -3.90
CA ASP A 196 3.55 12.01 -4.15
C ASP A 196 3.44 11.51 -5.60
N ALA A 197 2.22 11.46 -6.16
CA ALA A 197 1.99 11.10 -7.55
C ALA A 197 2.60 12.12 -8.52
N ASP A 198 2.47 13.41 -8.22
CA ASP A 198 3.10 14.49 -8.98
C ASP A 198 4.63 14.43 -8.88
N ALA A 199 5.17 14.19 -7.68
CA ALA A 199 6.61 14.13 -7.44
C ALA A 199 7.32 13.05 -8.26
N VAL A 200 6.65 11.92 -8.51
CA VAL A 200 7.17 10.83 -9.35
C VAL A 200 6.72 10.92 -10.81
N GLY A 201 6.03 12.00 -11.22
CA GLY A 201 5.54 12.24 -12.57
C GLY A 201 4.48 11.24 -13.06
N LEU A 202 3.74 10.62 -12.14
CA LEU A 202 2.67 9.68 -12.48
C LEU A 202 1.45 10.39 -13.08
N SER A 203 1.14 11.60 -12.60
CA SER A 203 0.05 12.44 -13.10
C SER A 203 0.23 12.90 -14.55
N GLU A 204 1.43 12.75 -15.12
CA GLU A 204 1.70 12.98 -16.54
C GLU A 204 1.33 11.78 -17.42
N LEU A 205 1.21 10.59 -16.82
CA LEU A 205 0.98 9.32 -17.51
C LEU A 205 -0.50 8.91 -17.50
N VAL A 206 -1.18 9.12 -16.36
CA VAL A 206 -2.56 8.67 -16.13
C VAL A 206 -3.37 9.69 -15.34
N GLU A 207 -4.70 9.57 -15.37
CA GLU A 207 -5.55 10.33 -14.45
C GLU A 207 -5.29 9.86 -13.01
N VAL A 208 -4.99 10.80 -12.12
CA VAL A 208 -4.83 10.53 -10.67
C VAL A 208 -5.99 11.14 -9.90
N ILE A 209 -6.58 10.35 -9.01
CA ILE A 209 -7.66 10.75 -8.09
C ILE A 209 -7.28 10.39 -6.65
N ASP A 210 -7.98 10.95 -5.68
CA ASP A 210 -7.91 10.48 -4.30
C ASP A 210 -9.14 9.63 -3.92
N ASN A 211 -8.98 8.80 -2.88
CA ASN A 211 -10.07 7.99 -2.34
C ASN A 211 -10.96 8.73 -1.31
N GLY A 212 -10.65 9.98 -0.99
CA GLY A 212 -11.39 10.82 -0.04
C GLY A 212 -11.13 10.52 1.44
N THR A 213 -10.18 9.63 1.77
CA THR A 213 -9.95 9.18 3.15
C THR A 213 -8.50 9.32 3.59
N ASP A 214 -8.30 9.46 4.89
CA ASP A 214 -7.00 9.39 5.59
C ASP A 214 -6.82 8.02 6.28
N LEU A 215 -7.22 6.93 5.62
CA LEU A 215 -7.14 5.55 6.12
C LEU A 215 -5.98 4.81 5.44
N PRO A 216 -5.19 3.98 6.16
CA PRO A 216 -4.16 3.16 5.52
C PRO A 216 -4.78 1.95 4.81
N GLY A 217 -5.40 2.21 3.65
CA GLY A 217 -6.23 1.27 2.90
C GLY A 217 -7.42 1.93 2.19
N THR A 218 -8.37 1.12 1.74
CA THR A 218 -9.55 1.56 0.99
C THR A 218 -10.80 0.93 1.57
N PHE A 219 -11.40 1.62 2.54
CA PHE A 219 -12.66 1.20 3.15
C PHE A 219 -13.84 1.84 2.41
N LEU A 220 -14.43 1.08 1.47
CA LEU A 220 -15.46 1.57 0.54
C LEU A 220 -16.59 2.39 1.19
N PRO A 221 -17.15 2.03 2.36
CA PRO A 221 -18.23 2.79 2.99
C PRO A 221 -17.90 4.26 3.32
N GLU A 222 -16.62 4.62 3.37
CA GLU A 222 -16.17 5.97 3.68
C GLU A 222 -15.48 6.69 2.51
N CYS A 223 -15.30 6.00 1.37
CA CYS A 223 -14.67 6.61 0.21
C CYS A 223 -15.56 7.69 -0.42
N SER A 224 -14.94 8.66 -1.09
CA SER A 224 -15.68 9.73 -1.76
C SER A 224 -16.55 9.22 -2.92
N ASP A 225 -17.65 9.91 -3.21
CA ASP A 225 -18.49 9.56 -4.37
C ASP A 225 -17.72 9.57 -5.70
N LYS A 226 -16.69 10.43 -5.81
CA LYS A 226 -15.82 10.48 -7.00
C LYS A 226 -15.05 9.16 -7.14
N PHE A 227 -14.47 8.68 -6.05
CA PHE A 227 -13.75 7.41 -6.03
C PHE A 227 -14.70 6.23 -6.28
N LEU A 228 -15.84 6.18 -5.58
CA LEU A 228 -16.80 5.07 -5.69
C LEU A 228 -17.30 4.89 -7.13
N ARG A 229 -17.58 5.98 -7.85
CA ARG A 229 -17.94 5.89 -9.28
C ARG A 229 -16.85 5.27 -10.14
N GLN A 230 -15.58 5.58 -9.89
CA GLN A 230 -14.47 4.97 -10.63
C GLN A 230 -14.27 3.50 -10.23
N PHE A 231 -14.42 3.20 -8.94
CA PHE A 231 -14.37 1.83 -8.43
C PHE A 231 -15.47 0.96 -9.04
N GLU A 232 -16.72 1.43 -9.08
CA GLU A 232 -17.85 0.73 -9.70
C GLU A 232 -17.65 0.50 -11.20
N LYS A 233 -17.11 1.50 -11.91
CA LYS A 233 -16.88 1.45 -13.36
C LYS A 233 -15.73 0.52 -13.76
N ALA A 234 -14.78 0.26 -12.87
CA ALA A 234 -13.60 -0.54 -13.16
C ALA A 234 -13.97 -2.00 -13.47
N ASP A 235 -13.44 -2.52 -14.59
CA ASP A 235 -13.49 -3.95 -14.93
C ASP A 235 -12.36 -4.71 -14.22
N LEU A 236 -11.29 -4.01 -13.83
CA LEU A 236 -10.15 -4.53 -13.08
C LEU A 236 -9.70 -3.49 -12.05
N VAL A 237 -9.49 -3.93 -10.82
CA VAL A 237 -8.88 -3.14 -9.74
C VAL A 237 -7.54 -3.79 -9.37
N ILE A 238 -6.43 -3.07 -9.58
CA ILE A 238 -5.11 -3.50 -9.12
C ILE A 238 -4.88 -2.83 -7.77
N SER A 239 -4.80 -3.61 -6.70
CA SER A 239 -4.76 -3.11 -5.33
C SER A 239 -3.40 -3.36 -4.68
N LYS A 240 -2.61 -2.30 -4.46
CA LYS A 240 -1.32 -2.39 -3.76
C LYS A 240 -1.49 -2.38 -2.26
N GLY A 241 -0.56 -3.00 -1.53
CA GLY A 241 -0.49 -2.82 -0.09
C GLY A 241 -1.32 -3.79 0.74
N GLN A 242 -0.81 -4.11 1.93
CA GLN A 242 -1.55 -4.95 2.87
C GLN A 242 -2.80 -4.24 3.39
N GLY A 243 -2.73 -2.94 3.68
CA GLY A 243 -3.87 -2.17 4.19
C GLY A 243 -5.09 -2.23 3.25
N ASN A 244 -4.87 -2.06 1.94
CA ASN A 244 -5.95 -2.21 0.96
C ASN A 244 -6.50 -3.64 0.90
N TYR A 245 -5.65 -4.67 1.02
CA TYR A 245 -6.11 -6.06 1.14
C TYR A 245 -7.00 -6.25 2.37
N GLU A 246 -6.56 -5.78 3.55
CA GLU A 246 -7.31 -5.92 4.79
C GLU A 246 -8.68 -5.21 4.72
N THR A 247 -8.79 -4.08 4.02
CA THR A 247 -10.06 -3.36 3.86
C THR A 247 -10.97 -3.87 2.74
N LEU A 248 -10.41 -4.39 1.64
CA LEU A 248 -11.19 -4.81 0.47
C LEU A 248 -11.51 -6.31 0.46
N SER A 249 -10.72 -7.15 1.13
CA SER A 249 -11.04 -8.56 1.31
C SER A 249 -12.37 -8.71 2.06
N GLY A 250 -13.35 -9.42 1.52
CA GLY A 250 -14.68 -9.57 2.10
C GLY A 250 -15.59 -8.37 1.91
N SER A 251 -15.28 -7.47 0.97
CA SER A 251 -16.11 -6.31 0.62
C SER A 251 -17.20 -6.61 -0.42
N GLY A 252 -17.17 -7.79 -1.05
CA GLY A 252 -18.06 -8.14 -2.16
C GLY A 252 -17.55 -7.67 -3.54
N ALA A 253 -16.31 -7.18 -3.62
CA ALA A 253 -15.68 -6.72 -4.86
C ALA A 253 -14.59 -7.68 -5.38
N GLU A 254 -14.51 -8.90 -4.84
CA GLU A 254 -13.44 -9.86 -5.06
C GLU A 254 -13.26 -10.25 -6.54
N ASP A 255 -14.35 -10.26 -7.30
CA ASP A 255 -14.39 -10.67 -8.71
C ASP A 255 -13.54 -9.81 -9.65
N LYS A 256 -13.27 -8.55 -9.25
CA LYS A 256 -12.54 -7.58 -10.08
C LYS A 256 -11.22 -7.13 -9.47
N VAL A 257 -10.89 -7.54 -8.25
CA VAL A 257 -9.69 -7.06 -7.55
C VAL A 257 -8.55 -8.05 -7.73
N VAL A 258 -7.35 -7.56 -8.02
CA VAL A 258 -6.09 -8.31 -7.91
C VAL A 258 -5.20 -7.59 -6.90
N PHE A 259 -4.82 -8.30 -5.84
CA PHE A 259 -3.99 -7.79 -4.77
C PHE A 259 -2.50 -8.03 -5.04
N LEU A 260 -1.70 -6.97 -4.95
CA LEU A 260 -0.24 -7.01 -5.12
C LEU A 260 0.43 -6.47 -3.85
N PHE A 261 0.94 -7.36 -3.01
CA PHE A 261 1.59 -6.94 -1.77
C PHE A 261 2.57 -7.99 -1.24
N LYS A 262 3.25 -7.66 -0.15
CA LYS A 262 4.03 -8.64 0.64
C LYS A 262 3.32 -8.89 1.96
N VAL A 263 3.18 -10.14 2.35
CA VAL A 263 2.58 -10.51 3.64
C VAL A 263 3.47 -10.02 4.80
N LYS A 264 2.98 -9.07 5.61
CA LYS A 264 3.78 -8.42 6.68
C LYS A 264 3.53 -8.99 8.08
N CYS A 265 2.46 -9.76 8.29
CA CYS A 265 2.12 -10.32 9.61
C CYS A 265 1.50 -11.72 9.53
N GLU A 266 1.52 -12.44 10.66
CA GLU A 266 1.00 -13.82 10.76
C GLU A 266 -0.52 -13.92 10.55
N VAL A 267 -1.25 -12.85 10.89
CA VAL A 267 -2.70 -12.80 10.67
C VAL A 267 -3.01 -12.87 9.17
N VAL A 268 -2.34 -12.02 8.37
CA VAL A 268 -2.51 -12.00 6.92
C VAL A 268 -1.90 -13.25 6.29
N ALA A 269 -0.77 -13.76 6.82
CA ALA A 269 -0.20 -15.03 6.39
C ALA A 269 -1.21 -16.19 6.48
N SER A 270 -1.94 -16.24 7.60
CA SER A 270 -3.00 -17.23 7.81
C SER A 270 -4.18 -17.02 6.86
N ASP A 271 -4.62 -15.77 6.66
CA ASP A 271 -5.77 -15.41 5.78
C ASP A 271 -5.47 -15.69 4.30
N THR A 272 -4.22 -15.52 3.87
CA THR A 272 -3.78 -15.74 2.48
C THR A 272 -3.21 -17.15 2.24
N HIS A 273 -3.07 -17.99 3.27
CA HIS A 273 -2.35 -19.26 3.22
C HIS A 273 -0.92 -19.15 2.65
N CYS A 274 -0.22 -18.06 3.00
CA CYS A 274 1.14 -17.77 2.56
C CYS A 274 2.04 -17.59 3.77
N GLU A 275 3.35 -17.79 3.62
CA GLU A 275 4.29 -17.45 4.69
C GLU A 275 4.47 -15.94 4.81
N LYS A 276 4.70 -15.44 6.03
CA LYS A 276 5.11 -14.06 6.25
C LYS A 276 6.37 -13.75 5.44
N GLY A 277 6.34 -12.63 4.71
CA GLY A 277 7.41 -12.23 3.81
C GLY A 277 7.23 -12.71 2.36
N THR A 278 6.19 -13.48 2.07
CA THR A 278 5.86 -13.86 0.69
C THR A 278 5.34 -12.66 -0.08
N ALA A 279 5.89 -12.43 -1.27
CA ALA A 279 5.33 -11.53 -2.27
C ALA A 279 4.13 -12.23 -2.94
N VAL A 280 3.01 -11.53 -3.07
CA VAL A 280 1.77 -12.13 -3.56
C VAL A 280 1.14 -11.31 -4.70
N ALA A 281 0.53 -12.02 -5.65
CA ALA A 281 -0.33 -11.52 -6.71
C ALA A 281 -1.64 -12.33 -6.72
N LEU A 282 -2.58 -11.96 -5.86
CA LEU A 282 -3.78 -12.76 -5.55
C LEU A 282 -5.01 -12.19 -6.24
N PRO A 283 -5.72 -12.96 -7.08
CA PRO A 283 -7.09 -12.63 -7.46
C PRO A 283 -7.99 -12.59 -6.21
N GLY A 284 -8.89 -11.61 -6.11
CA GLY A 284 -9.72 -11.42 -4.93
C GLY A 284 -10.57 -12.63 -4.59
N ASN A 285 -11.03 -13.38 -5.59
CA ASN A 285 -11.81 -14.62 -5.40
C ASN A 285 -11.03 -15.78 -4.79
N VAL A 286 -9.70 -15.73 -4.83
CA VAL A 286 -8.81 -16.72 -4.21
C VAL A 286 -8.37 -16.23 -2.82
N ALA A 287 -8.43 -14.92 -2.59
CA ALA A 287 -8.04 -14.27 -1.35
C ALA A 287 -9.22 -14.30 -0.35
N GLY A 288 -9.29 -15.34 0.47
CA GLY A 288 -10.38 -15.53 1.44
C GLY A 288 -11.21 -16.80 1.23
N GLY A 289 -10.62 -17.83 0.59
CA GLY A 289 -11.19 -19.17 0.54
C GLY A 289 -11.42 -19.73 1.94
N LYS A 290 -12.63 -19.53 2.47
CA LYS A 290 -13.18 -20.36 3.53
C LYS A 290 -13.36 -21.77 2.96
N GLU A 291 -12.57 -22.73 3.43
CA GLU A 291 -13.11 -24.07 3.64
C GLU A 291 -14.09 -24.04 4.83
#